data_AF-A0A350KLA3-F1
#
_entry.id   AF-A0A350KLA3-F1
#
_cell.length_a   1.000
_cell.length_b   1.000
_cell.length_c   1.000
_cell.angle_alpha   90.00
_cell.angle_beta   90.00
_cell.angle_gamma   90.00
#
_symmetry.space_group_name_H-M   'P 1'
#
loop_
_entity.id
_entity.type
_entity.pdbx_description
1 polymer ?
#
loop_
_entity_poly.entity_id
_entity_poly.type
_entity_poly.pdbx_seq_one_letter_code
_entity_poly.pdbx_strand_id
1 'polypeptide(L)'
;MEDKYVHVKRKHSGRGAEKENRKTEKGRTVESESAGFYSLGDKREGAAKGVFPFDVINGFRLIDAEYKTPPKAEREARRKEFNKVVKPDFLKYIAANFETELRAIGVTDAGLDLMRKGRSVNGFNVHHKKPIHGGGTNDFKNLILVPIPPHDELHHKVIDPQIKNQNTEKGLRVKLPWSDDMVWKRPAKSREKLNAAVASRLQNRGGR
;
A
#
# COMPACT_ATOMS: atom_id res chain seq x y z
N MET A 1 -9.90 50.08 -6.48
CA MET A 1 -9.77 49.19 -7.64
C MET A 1 -10.12 47.79 -7.15
N GLU A 2 -11.38 47.40 -7.34
CA GLU A 2 -11.93 46.11 -6.93
C GLU A 2 -12.22 45.32 -8.20
N ASP A 3 -11.38 44.32 -8.47
CA ASP A 3 -11.57 43.44 -9.63
C ASP A 3 -12.63 42.38 -9.33
N LYS A 4 -13.84 42.64 -9.83
CA LYS A 4 -14.97 41.69 -9.87
C LYS A 4 -14.69 40.59 -10.88
N TYR A 5 -14.22 39.43 -10.42
CA TYR A 5 -14.11 38.23 -11.23
C TYR A 5 -15.50 37.61 -11.48
N VAL A 6 -15.94 37.62 -12.75
CA VAL A 6 -17.17 36.99 -13.24
C VAL A 6 -16.88 35.52 -13.61
N HIS A 7 -17.52 34.59 -12.91
CA HIS A 7 -17.42 33.15 -13.17
C HIS A 7 -18.48 32.70 -14.18
N VAL A 8 -18.08 32.41 -15.42
CA VAL A 8 -18.98 31.86 -16.46
C VAL A 8 -18.96 30.33 -16.45
N LYS A 9 -20.08 29.73 -16.02
CA LYS A 9 -20.36 28.29 -16.14
C LYS A 9 -20.47 27.88 -17.61
N ARG A 10 -19.61 26.97 -18.08
CA ARG A 10 -19.87 26.22 -19.33
C ARG A 10 -20.62 24.93 -19.01
N LYS A 11 -21.86 24.84 -19.52
CA LYS A 11 -22.59 23.58 -19.70
C LYS A 11 -22.01 22.86 -20.92
N HIS A 12 -21.67 21.59 -20.80
CA HIS A 12 -21.51 20.71 -21.95
C HIS A 12 -22.61 19.65 -21.92
N SER A 13 -23.59 19.83 -22.81
CA SER A 13 -24.61 18.87 -23.19
C SER A 13 -24.01 17.77 -24.06
N GLY A 14 -24.45 16.53 -23.85
CA GLY A 14 -24.05 15.36 -24.63
C GLY A 14 -24.61 15.34 -26.05
N ARG A 15 -23.98 14.52 -26.89
CA ARG A 15 -24.56 13.91 -28.08
C ARG A 15 -23.74 12.66 -28.41
N GLY A 16 -24.40 11.49 -28.39
CA GLY A 16 -23.86 10.26 -28.92
C GLY A 16 -23.85 10.28 -30.44
N ALA A 17 -22.90 9.56 -31.03
CA ALA A 17 -23.00 9.03 -32.38
C ALA A 17 -22.08 7.80 -32.47
N GLU A 18 -22.75 6.66 -32.62
CA GLU A 18 -22.31 5.33 -32.96
C GLU A 18 -21.36 5.35 -34.18
N LYS A 19 -20.23 4.62 -34.10
CA LYS A 19 -19.41 4.30 -35.27
C LYS A 19 -19.06 2.83 -35.32
N GLU A 20 -19.62 2.27 -36.37
CA GLU A 20 -19.62 0.93 -36.94
C GLU A 20 -18.24 0.28 -37.13
N ASN A 21 -18.25 -1.05 -36.99
CA ASN A 21 -17.16 -1.99 -37.18
C ASN A 21 -16.56 -1.93 -38.61
N ARG A 22 -15.23 -1.88 -38.70
CA ARG A 22 -14.50 -2.40 -39.87
C ARG A 22 -13.40 -3.36 -39.43
N LYS A 23 -13.69 -4.64 -39.65
CA LYS A 23 -12.81 -5.80 -39.54
C LYS A 23 -11.90 -5.81 -40.77
N THR A 24 -10.59 -5.70 -40.59
CA THR A 24 -9.61 -6.14 -41.59
C THR A 24 -8.58 -7.04 -40.93
N GLU A 25 -8.71 -8.31 -41.27
CA GLU A 25 -7.77 -9.38 -40.98
C GLU A 25 -6.46 -9.15 -41.75
N LYS A 26 -5.32 -9.26 -41.07
CA LYS A 26 -4.09 -9.79 -41.68
C LYS A 26 -3.25 -10.44 -40.61
N GLY A 27 -3.28 -11.76 -40.62
CA GLY A 27 -2.53 -12.61 -39.72
C GLY A 27 -1.02 -12.45 -39.88
N ARG A 28 -0.33 -12.63 -38.76
CA ARG A 28 1.01 -13.20 -38.74
C ARG A 28 1.08 -14.12 -37.53
N THR A 29 1.05 -15.41 -37.82
CA THR A 29 1.34 -16.49 -36.90
C THR A 29 2.79 -16.36 -36.45
N VAL A 30 3.00 -16.15 -35.17
CA VAL A 30 4.24 -16.55 -34.48
C VAL A 30 3.77 -17.21 -33.19
N GLU A 31 3.94 -18.52 -33.15
CA GLU A 31 3.76 -19.32 -31.95
C GLU A 31 4.74 -18.81 -30.89
N SER A 32 4.22 -18.29 -29.77
CA SER A 32 5.01 -18.05 -28.58
C SER A 32 4.20 -18.43 -27.35
N GLU A 33 4.64 -19.53 -26.76
CA GLU A 33 4.37 -20.11 -25.44
C GLU A 33 3.55 -19.28 -24.45
N SER A 34 2.52 -19.94 -23.93
CA SER A 34 1.55 -19.54 -22.92
C SER A 34 2.09 -18.71 -21.76
N ALA A 35 2.01 -17.39 -21.87
CA ALA A 35 1.88 -16.49 -20.73
C ALA A 35 0.49 -15.85 -20.84
N GLY A 36 -0.49 -16.45 -20.16
CA GLY A 36 -1.89 -16.01 -20.17
C GLY A 36 -1.99 -14.50 -19.93
N PHE A 37 -2.58 -13.81 -20.90
CA PHE A 37 -2.87 -12.39 -20.84
C PHE A 37 -3.99 -12.16 -19.81
N TYR A 38 -3.62 -12.11 -18.52
CA TYR A 38 -4.55 -11.76 -17.44
C TYR A 38 -4.85 -10.27 -17.50
N SER A 39 -6.12 -9.92 -17.77
CA SER A 39 -6.60 -8.55 -17.84
C SER A 39 -6.46 -7.85 -16.49
N LEU A 40 -6.30 -6.52 -16.50
CA LEU A 40 -6.36 -5.71 -15.26
C LEU A 40 -7.66 -5.94 -14.48
N GLY A 41 -8.74 -6.34 -15.16
CA GLY A 41 -10.04 -6.70 -14.57
C GLY A 41 -9.95 -7.93 -13.67
N ASP A 42 -9.33 -9.01 -14.16
CA ASP A 42 -9.20 -10.28 -13.44
C ASP A 42 -8.40 -10.12 -12.14
N LYS A 43 -7.38 -9.24 -12.15
CA LYS A 43 -6.56 -8.94 -10.98
C LYS A 43 -7.34 -8.24 -9.87
N ARG A 44 -8.32 -7.39 -10.22
CA ARG A 44 -9.16 -6.67 -9.25
C ARG A 44 -10.25 -7.57 -8.67
N GLU A 45 -10.83 -8.44 -9.48
CA GLU A 45 -11.82 -9.43 -9.02
C GLU A 45 -11.19 -10.50 -8.12
N GLY A 46 -9.99 -10.98 -8.46
CA GLY A 46 -9.21 -11.87 -7.60
C GLY A 46 -8.89 -11.21 -6.25
N ALA A 47 -8.41 -9.96 -6.27
CA ALA A 47 -8.11 -9.21 -5.05
C ALA A 47 -9.35 -8.99 -4.16
N ALA A 48 -10.54 -8.77 -4.75
CA ALA A 48 -11.79 -8.66 -4.00
C ALA A 48 -12.18 -9.96 -3.28
N LYS A 49 -11.76 -11.11 -3.80
CA LYS A 49 -11.93 -12.44 -3.19
C LYS A 49 -10.76 -12.85 -2.28
N GLY A 50 -9.79 -11.96 -2.05
CA GLY A 50 -8.59 -12.24 -1.27
C GLY A 50 -7.57 -13.13 -1.99
N VAL A 51 -7.70 -13.32 -3.31
CA VAL A 51 -6.78 -14.08 -4.14
C VAL A 51 -5.76 -13.13 -4.76
N PHE A 52 -4.51 -13.24 -4.32
CA PHE A 52 -3.41 -12.42 -4.79
C PHE A 52 -2.38 -13.28 -5.53
N PRO A 53 -1.75 -12.80 -6.61
CA PRO A 53 -0.66 -13.51 -7.28
C PRO A 53 0.67 -13.39 -6.54
N PHE A 54 0.67 -12.88 -5.30
CA PHE A 54 1.84 -12.66 -4.46
C PHE A 54 1.48 -12.87 -3.00
N ASP A 55 2.44 -13.39 -2.23
CA ASP A 55 2.33 -13.50 -0.77
C ASP A 55 3.04 -12.36 -0.03
N VAL A 56 3.85 -11.58 -0.75
CA VAL A 56 4.64 -10.47 -0.17
C VAL A 56 4.57 -9.20 -1.03
N ILE A 57 4.09 -8.12 -0.44
CA ILE A 57 4.00 -6.78 -1.03
C ILE A 57 4.80 -5.79 -0.19
N ASN A 58 5.71 -5.04 -0.82
CA ASN A 58 6.51 -4.01 -0.13
C ASN A 58 7.22 -4.48 1.16
N GLY A 59 7.57 -5.77 1.28
CA GLY A 59 8.19 -6.33 2.50
C GLY A 59 7.19 -6.81 3.56
N PHE A 60 5.90 -6.65 3.32
CA PHE A 60 4.82 -7.15 4.17
C PHE A 60 4.33 -8.51 3.66
N ARG A 61 4.19 -9.47 4.57
CA ARG A 61 3.63 -10.80 4.31
C ARG A 61 2.12 -10.72 4.38
N LEU A 62 1.39 -11.41 3.51
CA LEU A 62 -0.06 -11.48 3.60
C LEU A 62 -0.46 -12.51 4.66
N ILE A 63 -1.25 -12.08 5.65
CA ILE A 63 -1.81 -12.96 6.68
C ILE A 63 -3.33 -12.97 6.59
N ASP A 64 -3.97 -14.09 6.92
CA ASP A 64 -5.40 -14.15 7.12
C ASP A 64 -5.76 -13.52 8.47
N ALA A 65 -6.67 -12.55 8.44
CA ALA A 65 -7.15 -11.88 9.65
C ALA A 65 -8.66 -11.67 9.59
N GLU A 66 -9.29 -11.68 10.75
CA GLU A 66 -10.67 -11.25 10.88
C GLU A 66 -10.73 -9.71 10.83
N TYR A 67 -11.54 -9.22 9.90
CA TYR A 67 -11.86 -7.82 9.71
C TYR A 67 -13.30 -7.59 10.13
N LYS A 68 -13.46 -6.98 11.30
CA LYS A 68 -14.76 -6.61 11.84
C LYS A 68 -14.76 -5.13 12.13
N THR A 69 -15.76 -4.41 11.63
CA THR A 69 -15.87 -2.97 11.85
C THR A 69 -16.46 -2.69 13.23
N PRO A 70 -15.70 -2.05 14.14
CA PRO A 70 -16.24 -1.64 15.43
C PRO A 70 -17.23 -0.48 15.29
N PRO A 71 -18.04 -0.22 16.34
CA PRO A 71 -18.92 0.93 16.41
C PRO A 71 -18.18 2.25 16.11
N LYS A 72 -18.90 3.18 15.48
CA LYS A 72 -18.33 4.46 15.05
C LYS A 72 -17.68 5.24 16.21
N ALA A 73 -18.35 5.32 17.35
CA ALA A 73 -17.86 6.03 18.53
C ALA A 73 -16.50 5.49 19.01
N GLU A 74 -16.34 4.16 19.03
CA GLU A 74 -15.10 3.51 19.43
C GLU A 74 -13.97 3.83 18.44
N ARG A 75 -14.24 3.76 17.13
CA ARG A 75 -13.25 4.13 16.11
C ARG A 75 -12.82 5.58 16.21
N GLU A 76 -13.75 6.49 16.51
CA GLU A 76 -13.45 7.91 16.69
C GLU A 76 -12.61 8.16 17.94
N ALA A 77 -12.92 7.50 19.06
CA ALA A 77 -12.12 7.56 20.27
C ALA A 77 -10.69 7.08 20.02
N ARG A 78 -10.52 5.91 19.38
CA ARG A 78 -9.20 5.37 19.01
C ARG A 78 -8.42 6.32 18.09
N ARG A 79 -9.08 6.95 17.12
CA ARG A 79 -8.43 7.94 16.23
C ARG A 79 -8.00 9.20 16.97
N LYS A 80 -8.82 9.69 17.91
CA LYS A 80 -8.49 10.87 18.73
C LYS A 80 -7.28 10.58 19.62
N GLU A 81 -7.29 9.44 20.31
CA GLU A 81 -6.17 8.98 21.13
C GLU A 81 -4.90 8.80 20.29
N PHE A 82 -5.03 8.17 19.12
CA PHE A 82 -3.92 7.95 18.20
C PHE A 82 -3.23 9.26 17.83
N ASN A 83 -4.01 10.24 17.39
CA ASN A 83 -3.47 11.53 16.92
C ASN A 83 -2.85 12.35 18.04
N LYS A 84 -3.40 12.29 19.26
CA LYS A 84 -2.98 13.14 20.38
C LYS A 84 -1.82 12.57 21.18
N VAL A 85 -1.80 11.25 21.40
CA VAL A 85 -0.92 10.61 22.38
C VAL A 85 -0.03 9.58 21.70
N VAL A 86 -0.65 8.56 21.13
CA VAL A 86 0.05 7.34 20.70
C VAL A 86 1.00 7.63 19.54
N LYS A 87 0.59 8.41 18.53
CA LYS A 87 1.43 8.73 17.39
C LYS A 87 2.68 9.53 17.81
N PRO A 88 2.58 10.63 18.59
CA PRO A 88 3.75 11.30 19.14
C PRO A 88 4.67 10.37 19.94
N ASP A 89 4.12 9.53 20.80
CA ASP A 89 4.93 8.67 21.68
C ASP A 89 5.58 7.52 20.91
N PHE A 90 4.89 6.96 19.91
CA PHE A 90 5.47 5.98 19.00
C PHE A 90 6.64 6.57 18.22
N LEU A 91 6.51 7.81 17.72
CA LEU A 91 7.60 8.49 16.99
C LEU A 91 8.83 8.72 17.89
N LYS A 92 8.63 9.15 19.14
CA LYS A 92 9.72 9.29 20.12
C LYS A 92 10.37 7.95 20.40
N TYR A 93 9.57 6.90 20.59
CA TYR A 93 10.04 5.55 20.89
C TYR A 93 10.92 5.01 19.76
N ILE A 94 10.47 5.08 18.51
CA ILE A 94 11.28 4.57 17.39
C ILE A 94 12.51 5.42 17.13
N ALA A 95 12.46 6.74 17.37
CA ALA A 95 13.63 7.61 17.24
C ALA A 95 14.72 7.30 18.27
N ALA A 96 14.36 6.80 19.46
CA ALA A 96 15.31 6.42 20.50
C ALA A 96 15.87 5.01 20.32
N ASN A 97 15.10 4.08 19.76
CA ASN A 97 15.44 2.65 19.76
C ASN A 97 15.78 2.06 18.37
N PHE A 98 15.42 2.75 17.28
CA PHE A 98 15.53 2.22 15.91
C PHE A 98 16.19 3.24 14.97
N GLU A 99 17.17 4.00 15.46
CA GLU A 99 17.83 5.05 14.66
C GLU A 99 18.45 4.48 13.39
N THR A 100 19.13 3.32 13.46
CA THR A 100 19.76 2.67 12.31
C THR A 100 18.74 2.33 11.20
N GLU A 101 17.58 1.80 11.57
CA GLU A 101 16.51 1.46 10.63
C GLU A 101 15.87 2.72 10.03
N LEU A 102 15.68 3.77 10.82
CA LEU A 102 15.19 5.06 10.35
C LEU A 102 16.13 5.69 9.33
N ARG A 103 17.45 5.61 9.57
CA ARG A 103 18.48 6.04 8.60
C ARG A 103 18.40 5.22 7.31
N ALA A 104 18.23 3.90 7.42
CA ALA A 104 18.18 3.00 6.27
C ALA A 104 16.99 3.28 5.33
N ILE A 105 15.88 3.81 5.84
CA ILE A 105 14.74 4.25 5.02
C ILE A 105 14.83 5.70 4.54
N GLY A 106 15.89 6.42 4.92
CA GLY A 106 16.16 7.79 4.48
C GLY A 106 15.68 8.89 5.42
N VAL A 107 15.43 8.61 6.71
CA VAL A 107 15.20 9.67 7.71
C VAL A 107 16.50 10.41 7.97
N THR A 108 16.49 11.73 7.78
CA THR A 108 17.64 12.61 8.01
C THR A 108 17.78 12.98 9.50
N ASP A 109 18.89 13.60 9.89
CA ASP A 109 19.09 14.14 11.26
C ASP A 109 17.95 15.08 11.67
N ALA A 110 17.59 16.02 10.79
CA ALA A 110 16.48 16.92 11.02
C ALA A 110 15.14 16.17 11.19
N GLY A 111 14.95 15.09 10.44
CA GLY A 111 13.79 14.19 10.59
C GLY A 111 13.79 13.50 11.96
N LEU A 112 14.91 12.94 12.39
CA LEU A 112 15.06 12.32 13.71
C LEU A 112 14.78 13.30 14.84
N ASP A 113 15.25 14.55 14.73
CA ASP A 113 14.98 15.59 15.73
C ASP A 113 13.50 15.97 15.82
N LEU A 114 12.77 15.93 14.69
CA LEU A 114 11.32 16.07 14.71
C LEU A 114 10.67 14.88 15.42
N MET A 115 11.09 13.66 15.13
CA MET A 115 10.53 12.44 15.73
C MET A 115 10.80 12.35 17.23
N ARG A 116 11.98 12.78 17.70
CA ARG A 116 12.31 12.90 19.13
C ARG A 116 11.39 13.89 19.86
N LYS A 117 10.76 14.82 19.13
CA LYS A 117 9.73 15.75 19.64
C LYS A 117 8.30 15.23 19.41
N GLY A 118 8.14 13.99 18.95
CA GLY A 118 6.84 13.38 18.61
C GLY A 118 6.20 13.95 17.33
N ARG A 119 6.98 14.61 16.47
CA ARG A 119 6.47 15.21 15.22
C ARG A 119 6.74 14.31 14.03
N SER A 120 5.80 14.32 13.08
CA SER A 120 5.91 13.53 11.86
C SER A 120 7.00 14.08 10.94
N VAL A 121 7.58 13.19 10.14
CA VAL A 121 8.57 13.52 9.11
C VAL A 121 7.90 13.47 7.74
N ASN A 122 8.23 14.41 6.87
CA ASN A 122 7.68 14.47 5.52
C ASN A 122 8.01 13.19 4.73
N GLY A 123 7.05 12.69 3.95
CA GLY A 123 7.22 11.48 3.16
C GLY A 123 6.95 10.17 3.90
N PHE A 124 6.72 10.21 5.22
CA PHE A 124 6.42 9.04 6.04
C PHE A 124 5.06 9.15 6.73
N ASN A 125 4.46 8.00 7.03
CA ASN A 125 3.26 7.90 7.83
C ASN A 125 3.38 6.80 8.89
N VAL A 126 2.72 7.00 10.02
CA VAL A 126 2.55 5.96 11.04
C VAL A 126 1.30 5.19 10.64
N HIS A 127 1.50 3.95 10.21
CA HIS A 127 0.46 3.08 9.68
C HIS A 127 0.04 2.05 10.71
N HIS A 128 -1.27 1.85 10.85
CA HIS A 128 -1.82 0.72 11.58
C HIS A 128 -1.79 -0.53 10.68
N LYS A 129 -1.02 -1.55 11.07
CA LYS A 129 -0.91 -2.84 10.36
C LYS A 129 -2.28 -3.51 10.21
N LYS A 130 -3.04 -3.56 11.30
CA LYS A 130 -4.48 -3.79 11.31
C LYS A 130 -5.20 -2.46 11.42
N PRO A 131 -5.97 -2.01 10.40
CA PRO A 131 -6.65 -0.72 10.45
C PRO A 131 -7.66 -0.62 11.59
N ILE A 132 -7.82 0.58 12.19
CA ILE A 132 -8.88 0.86 13.19
C ILE A 132 -10.27 0.51 12.64
N HIS A 133 -10.51 0.71 11.34
CA HIS A 133 -11.78 0.36 10.70
C HIS A 133 -12.06 -1.15 10.67
N GLY A 134 -11.02 -1.98 10.72
CA GLY A 134 -11.12 -3.44 10.82
C GLY A 134 -10.90 -3.98 12.22
N GLY A 135 -10.95 -3.12 13.24
CA GLY A 135 -10.82 -3.51 14.65
C GLY A 135 -9.42 -3.42 15.24
N GLY A 136 -8.43 -2.88 14.52
CA GLY A 136 -7.08 -2.71 15.04
C GLY A 136 -6.98 -1.73 16.22
N THR A 137 -5.98 -1.93 17.06
CA THR A 137 -5.72 -1.19 18.31
C THR A 137 -4.61 -0.16 18.12
N ASN A 138 -4.42 0.68 19.14
CA ASN A 138 -3.34 1.66 19.19
C ASN A 138 -2.03 1.11 19.80
N ASP A 139 -1.93 -0.20 19.99
CA ASP A 139 -0.71 -0.84 20.50
C ASP A 139 0.46 -0.60 19.54
N PHE A 140 1.65 -0.31 20.07
CA PHE A 140 2.84 -0.07 19.24
C PHE A 140 3.16 -1.26 18.32
N LYS A 141 2.84 -2.49 18.74
CA LYS A 141 2.99 -3.69 17.90
C LYS A 141 2.13 -3.65 16.64
N ASN A 142 1.00 -2.94 16.68
CA ASN A 142 0.11 -2.70 15.55
C ASN A 142 0.52 -1.48 14.70
N LEU A 143 1.59 -0.76 15.06
CA LEU A 143 2.07 0.42 14.35
C LEU A 143 3.38 0.14 13.62
N ILE A 144 3.54 0.83 12.49
CA ILE A 144 4.78 0.83 11.72
C ILE A 144 4.99 2.19 11.05
N LEU A 145 6.21 2.71 11.08
CA LEU A 145 6.58 3.86 10.26
C LEU A 145 6.92 3.39 8.84
N VAL A 146 6.24 3.93 7.84
CA VAL A 146 6.36 3.52 6.44
C VAL A 146 6.34 4.73 5.50
N PRO A 147 7.08 4.73 4.39
CA PRO A 147 6.96 5.79 3.38
C PRO A 147 5.56 5.84 2.76
N ILE A 148 5.11 7.02 2.32
CA ILE A 148 3.76 7.23 1.75
C ILE A 148 3.47 6.32 0.53
N PRO A 149 4.38 6.18 -0.47
CA PRO A 149 4.07 5.33 -1.63
C PRO A 149 3.78 3.85 -1.28
N PRO A 150 4.64 3.11 -0.55
CA PRO A 150 4.32 1.74 -0.16
C PRO A 150 3.09 1.67 0.75
N HIS A 151 2.86 2.66 1.62
CA HIS A 151 1.64 2.76 2.44
C HIS A 151 0.37 2.76 1.58
N ASP A 152 0.29 3.64 0.59
CA ASP A 152 -0.90 3.78 -0.25
C ASP A 152 -1.13 2.51 -1.08
N GLU A 153 -0.05 1.86 -1.53
CA GLU A 153 -0.15 0.57 -2.21
C GLU A 153 -0.72 -0.54 -1.33
N LEU A 154 -0.41 -0.58 -0.03
CA LEU A 154 -0.99 -1.58 0.88
C LEU A 154 -2.51 -1.45 0.94
N HIS A 155 -3.03 -0.22 1.05
CA HIS A 155 -4.47 0.02 1.07
C HIS A 155 -5.11 -0.31 -0.28
N HIS A 156 -4.61 0.29 -1.36
CA HIS A 156 -5.29 0.22 -2.65
C HIS A 156 -5.15 -1.12 -3.36
N LYS A 157 -4.05 -1.86 -3.13
CA LYS A 157 -3.83 -3.16 -3.79
C LYS A 157 -4.33 -4.33 -2.97
N VAL A 158 -4.37 -4.23 -1.64
CA VAL A 158 -4.72 -5.37 -0.77
C VAL A 158 -5.99 -5.11 0.01
N ILE A 159 -6.05 -4.06 0.82
CA ILE A 159 -7.14 -3.89 1.80
C ILE A 159 -8.45 -3.45 1.14
N ASP A 160 -8.43 -2.34 0.40
CA ASP A 160 -9.63 -1.72 -0.19
C ASP A 160 -10.44 -2.66 -1.10
N PRO A 161 -9.83 -3.45 -2.00
CA PRO A 161 -10.56 -4.36 -2.88
C PRO A 161 -11.41 -5.37 -2.12
N GLN A 162 -10.94 -5.83 -0.95
CA GLN A 162 -11.61 -6.84 -0.15
C GLN A 162 -12.78 -6.29 0.67
N ILE A 163 -12.82 -4.98 0.97
CA ILE A 163 -13.78 -4.41 1.94
C ILE A 163 -14.82 -3.46 1.33
N LYS A 164 -14.53 -2.83 0.18
CA LYS A 164 -15.30 -1.67 -0.33
C LYS A 164 -16.80 -1.92 -0.53
N ASN A 165 -17.21 -3.17 -0.79
CA ASN A 165 -18.60 -3.56 -1.04
C ASN A 165 -19.07 -4.72 -0.13
N GLN A 166 -18.38 -4.95 0.99
CA GLN A 166 -18.68 -6.05 1.90
C GLN A 166 -19.34 -5.55 3.18
N ASN A 167 -20.20 -6.36 3.79
CA ASN A 167 -20.73 -6.08 5.11
C ASN A 167 -19.69 -6.46 6.17
N THR A 168 -18.83 -5.50 6.54
CA THR A 168 -17.75 -5.69 7.51
C THR A 168 -18.21 -5.73 8.97
N GLU A 169 -19.48 -5.47 9.26
CA GLU A 169 -20.01 -5.53 10.64
C GLU A 169 -20.20 -6.96 11.13
N LYS A 170 -20.52 -7.89 10.21
CA LYS A 170 -20.64 -9.32 10.50
C LYS A 170 -19.29 -10.04 10.66
N GLY A 171 -18.19 -9.36 10.37
CA GLY A 171 -16.86 -9.95 10.30
C GLY A 171 -16.61 -10.61 8.93
N LEU A 172 -15.44 -10.35 8.35
CA LEU A 172 -14.98 -10.93 7.10
C LEU A 172 -13.55 -11.44 7.29
N ARG A 173 -13.21 -12.62 6.71
CA ARG A 173 -11.82 -13.05 6.61
C ARG A 173 -11.17 -12.36 5.43
N VAL A 174 -10.13 -11.57 5.68
CA VAL A 174 -9.39 -10.83 4.65
C VAL A 174 -7.89 -11.10 4.79
N LYS A 175 -7.16 -10.91 3.70
CA LYS A 175 -5.70 -10.82 3.73
C LYS A 175 -5.28 -9.43 4.18
N LEU A 176 -4.43 -9.33 5.19
CA LEU A 176 -3.79 -8.08 5.61
C LEU A 176 -2.28 -8.14 5.36
N PRO A 177 -1.66 -7.05 4.88
CA PRO A 177 -0.22 -6.93 4.84
C PRO A 177 0.34 -6.74 6.26
N TRP A 178 1.14 -7.69 6.71
CA TRP A 178 1.70 -7.73 8.06
C TRP A 178 3.23 -7.71 8.06
N SER A 179 3.79 -7.02 9.05
CA SER A 179 5.20 -7.07 9.41
C SER A 179 5.32 -6.99 10.94
N ASP A 180 6.29 -7.69 11.51
CA ASP A 180 6.57 -7.63 12.94
C ASP A 180 7.43 -6.40 13.30
N ASP A 181 8.04 -5.75 12.29
CA ASP A 181 8.86 -4.56 12.48
C ASP A 181 8.03 -3.32 12.83
N MET A 182 8.64 -2.37 13.55
CA MET A 182 8.08 -1.05 13.84
C MET A 182 8.57 0.03 12.86
N VAL A 183 9.65 -0.25 12.15
CA VAL A 183 10.15 0.59 11.06
C VAL A 183 10.15 -0.25 9.79
N TRP A 184 9.56 0.29 8.73
CA TRP A 184 9.50 -0.40 7.44
C TRP A 184 10.91 -0.75 6.96
N LYS A 185 11.10 -1.98 6.49
CA LYS A 185 12.34 -2.38 5.83
C LYS A 185 12.12 -2.37 4.34
N ARG A 186 13.00 -1.67 3.61
CA ARG A 186 12.98 -1.70 2.16
C ARG A 186 13.14 -3.15 1.71
N PRO A 187 12.13 -3.74 1.04
CA PRO A 187 12.30 -5.08 0.51
C PRO A 187 13.41 -5.01 -0.54
N ALA A 188 14.25 -6.05 -0.61
CA ALA A 188 15.40 -6.13 -1.52
C ALA A 188 15.04 -6.14 -3.04
N LYS A 189 13.86 -5.66 -3.45
CA LYS A 189 13.33 -5.80 -4.81
C LYS A 189 14.11 -4.93 -5.81
N SER A 190 15.04 -5.57 -6.52
CA SER A 190 15.01 -5.78 -7.99
C SER A 190 16.42 -5.87 -8.56
N ARG A 191 17.39 -5.11 -8.03
CA ARG A 191 18.76 -5.05 -8.58
C ARG A 191 19.67 -6.15 -8.00
N GLU A 192 19.59 -6.43 -6.71
CA GLU A 192 20.43 -7.46 -6.06
C GLU A 192 19.99 -8.88 -6.40
N LYS A 193 18.67 -9.15 -6.51
CA LYS A 193 18.17 -10.45 -7.00
C LYS A 193 18.54 -10.68 -8.47
N LEU A 194 18.53 -9.64 -9.31
CA LEU A 194 19.02 -9.74 -10.70
C LEU A 194 20.53 -10.00 -10.72
N ASN A 195 21.30 -9.23 -9.94
CA ASN A 195 22.76 -9.34 -9.89
C ASN A 195 23.21 -10.70 -9.34
N ALA A 196 22.56 -11.22 -8.30
CA ALA A 196 22.83 -12.55 -7.77
C ALA A 196 22.46 -13.66 -8.77
N ALA A 197 21.32 -13.52 -9.49
CA ALA A 197 20.93 -14.47 -10.52
C ALA A 197 21.88 -14.46 -11.73
N VAL A 198 22.32 -13.28 -12.17
CA VAL A 198 23.30 -13.09 -13.26
C VAL A 198 24.69 -13.62 -12.85
N ALA A 199 25.13 -13.35 -11.62
CA ALA A 199 26.40 -13.86 -11.10
C ALA A 199 26.42 -15.40 -11.05
N SER A 200 25.34 -16.03 -10.59
CA SER A 200 25.25 -17.51 -10.59
C SER A 200 25.23 -18.12 -12.00
N ARG A 201 24.62 -17.43 -12.98
CA ARG A 201 24.60 -17.87 -14.38
C ARG A 201 25.96 -17.71 -15.08
N LEU A 202 26.78 -16.75 -14.68
CA LEU A 202 28.13 -16.56 -15.21
C LEU A 202 29.11 -17.60 -14.66
N GLN A 203 28.99 -17.97 -13.38
CA GLN A 203 29.81 -19.02 -12.77
C GLN A 203 29.57 -20.40 -13.40
N ASN A 204 28.33 -20.71 -13.80
CA ASN A 204 28.00 -21.99 -14.45
C ASN A 204 28.36 -22.07 -15.95
N ARG A 205 28.80 -20.97 -16.60
CA ARG A 205 29.19 -20.96 -18.02
C ARG A 205 30.70 -20.89 -18.25
N GLY A 206 31.50 -20.65 -17.20
CA GLY A 206 32.97 -20.64 -17.26
C GLY A 206 33.65 -21.96 -16.90
N GLY A 207 32.87 -23.03 -16.67
CA GLY A 207 33.35 -24.36 -16.26
C GLY A 207 33.09 -25.44 -17.31
N ARG A 208 33.40 -25.18 -18.57
CA ARG A 208 33.45 -26.19 -19.65
C ARG A 208 34.64 -25.94 -20.56
#